data_AF-A0A0F4YPR1-F1
#
_entry.id   AF-A0A0F4YPR1-F1
#
_cell.length_a   1.000
_cell.length_b   1.000
_cell.length_c   1.000
_cell.angle_alpha   90.00
_cell.angle_beta   90.00
_cell.angle_gamma   90.00
#
_symmetry.space_group_name_H-M   'P 1'
#
loop_
_entity.id
_entity.type
_entity.pdbx_description
1 polymer ?
#
loop_
_entity_poly.entity_id
_entity_poly.type
_entity_poly.pdbx_seq_one_letter_code
_entity_poly.pdbx_strand_id
1 'polypeptide(L)'
;KRAHHYGLSSLRSVLPLMLLHPPMQKGKSAPRRMQIWSLHQAITLVQISSLGQRPMICFLCVGNPGLLMEKRTRKYSTPGSLSRHVRQTHVRPCWPEGRTIKCNICRVELENKRHLMHHAESVHGTVSRVPP
;
A
#
# COMPACT_ATOMS: atom_id res chain seq x y z
N LYS A 1 -38.80 52.24 -36.84
CA LYS A 1 -40.12 52.66 -36.34
C LYS A 1 -40.92 51.42 -35.95
N ARG A 2 -41.52 51.46 -34.76
CA ARG A 2 -42.59 50.61 -34.19
C ARG A 2 -42.30 49.15 -33.81
N ALA A 3 -42.53 48.94 -32.52
CA ALA A 3 -42.72 47.72 -31.75
C ALA A 3 -44.10 47.07 -32.00
N HIS A 4 -44.46 46.14 -31.10
CA HIS A 4 -45.69 45.33 -30.92
C HIS A 4 -45.49 43.86 -31.36
N HIS A 5 -45.84 42.81 -30.61
CA HIS A 5 -46.96 42.61 -29.69
C HIS A 5 -46.64 41.61 -28.55
N TYR A 6 -47.44 41.73 -27.49
CA TYR A 6 -47.58 40.87 -26.30
C TYR A 6 -48.24 39.52 -26.62
N GLY A 7 -47.94 38.48 -25.83
CA GLY A 7 -48.68 37.20 -25.83
C GLY A 7 -48.38 36.34 -24.59
N LEU A 8 -49.36 36.24 -23.69
CA LEU A 8 -49.40 35.32 -22.54
C LEU A 8 -49.52 33.86 -23.01
N SER A 9 -48.90 32.92 -22.28
CA SER A 9 -49.58 31.82 -21.53
C SER A 9 -48.69 30.59 -21.33
N SER A 10 -48.55 30.22 -20.04
CA SER A 10 -48.61 28.86 -19.49
C SER A 10 -47.95 27.70 -20.27
N LEU A 11 -46.85 27.18 -19.72
CA LEU A 11 -46.80 25.76 -19.38
C LEU A 11 -45.75 25.54 -18.27
N ARG A 12 -46.21 25.15 -17.08
CA ARG A 12 -45.35 24.65 -15.99
C ARG A 12 -44.76 23.32 -16.45
N SER A 13 -43.47 23.31 -16.78
CA SER A 13 -42.72 22.09 -17.02
C SER A 13 -41.92 21.71 -15.78
N VAL A 14 -41.88 20.41 -15.51
CA VAL A 14 -41.50 19.79 -14.25
C VAL A 14 -40.11 19.16 -14.42
N LEU A 15 -39.20 19.44 -13.47
CA LEU A 15 -37.95 18.70 -13.13
C LEU A 15 -36.77 18.71 -14.14
N PRO A 16 -35.51 18.39 -13.75
CA PRO A 16 -34.82 18.43 -12.45
C PRO A 16 -33.59 19.36 -12.44
N LEU A 17 -33.17 19.77 -11.24
CA LEU A 17 -31.91 20.45 -10.93
C LEU A 17 -30.71 19.57 -11.35
N MET A 18 -30.15 19.81 -12.54
CA MET A 18 -28.86 19.25 -12.96
C MET A 18 -27.77 19.96 -12.16
N LEU A 19 -27.34 19.34 -11.05
CA LEU A 19 -26.11 19.71 -10.38
C LEU A 19 -24.97 19.66 -11.40
N LEU A 20 -24.38 20.81 -11.70
CA LEU A 20 -23.08 20.90 -12.35
C LEU A 20 -22.05 20.35 -11.37
N HIS A 21 -21.77 19.05 -11.44
CA HIS A 21 -20.59 18.49 -10.79
C HIS A 21 -19.37 19.04 -11.54
N PRO A 22 -18.43 19.73 -10.89
CA PRO A 22 -17.18 20.09 -11.54
C PRO A 22 -16.45 18.81 -11.97
N PRO A 23 -15.76 18.81 -13.13
CA PRO A 23 -15.02 17.63 -13.57
C PRO A 23 -14.01 17.25 -12.49
N MET A 24 -14.06 15.97 -12.09
CA MET A 24 -13.12 15.34 -11.18
C MET A 24 -11.72 15.44 -11.80
N GLN A 25 -11.01 16.52 -11.48
CA GLN A 25 -9.62 16.68 -11.90
C GLN A 25 -8.85 15.57 -11.20
N LYS A 26 -8.42 14.58 -12.00
CA LYS A 26 -7.52 13.51 -11.59
C LYS A 26 -6.24 14.20 -11.13
N GLY A 27 -6.16 14.48 -9.83
CA GLY A 27 -5.04 15.18 -9.22
C GLY A 27 -3.77 14.47 -9.65
N LYS A 28 -2.95 15.14 -10.45
CA LYS A 28 -1.60 14.70 -10.77
C LYS A 28 -0.89 14.64 -9.43
N SER A 29 -0.79 13.43 -8.87
CA SER A 29 -0.10 13.22 -7.61
C SER A 29 1.31 13.77 -7.78
N ALA A 30 1.67 14.75 -6.93
CA ALA A 30 2.98 15.33 -6.89
C ALA A 30 4.07 14.24 -6.97
N PRO A 31 5.22 14.48 -7.61
CA PRO A 31 6.29 13.51 -7.67
C PRO A 31 6.60 13.06 -6.25
N ARG A 32 6.31 11.78 -5.98
CA ARG A 32 6.46 11.18 -4.66
C ARG A 32 7.93 11.34 -4.30
N ARG A 33 8.26 12.22 -3.34
CA ARG A 33 9.62 12.42 -2.83
C ARG A 33 10.20 11.03 -2.56
N MET A 34 11.13 10.59 -3.41
CA MET A 34 11.72 9.25 -3.32
C MET A 34 12.68 9.31 -2.14
N GLN A 35 12.16 9.05 -0.95
CA GLN A 35 12.93 9.07 0.28
C GLN A 35 13.83 7.83 0.24
N ILE A 36 15.09 8.02 -0.15
CA ILE A 36 16.10 6.98 -0.14
C ILE A 36 16.56 6.85 1.31
N TRP A 37 16.16 5.77 1.97
CA TRP A 37 16.73 5.42 3.28
C TRP A 37 18.07 4.74 3.10
N SER A 38 18.99 4.98 4.03
CA SER A 38 20.14 4.10 4.20
C SER A 38 19.66 2.70 4.60
N LEU A 39 20.49 1.68 4.35
CA LEU A 39 20.19 0.32 4.77
C LEU A 39 19.99 0.21 6.29
N HIS A 40 20.81 0.92 7.07
CA HIS A 40 20.70 0.95 8.52
C HIS A 40 19.34 1.49 8.98
N GLN A 41 18.90 2.63 8.43
CA GLN A 41 17.57 3.19 8.74
C GLN A 41 16.45 2.23 8.33
N ALA A 42 16.56 1.57 7.18
CA ALA A 42 15.56 0.62 6.74
C ALA A 42 15.46 -0.59 7.68
N ILE A 43 16.59 -1.08 8.23
CA ILE A 43 16.62 -2.14 9.24
C ILE A 43 15.84 -1.71 10.49
N THR A 44 16.09 -0.51 11.01
CA THR A 44 15.37 0.00 12.18
C THR A 44 13.88 0.14 11.91
N LEU A 45 13.49 0.64 10.73
CA LEU A 45 12.08 0.90 10.39
C LEU A 45 11.24 -0.36 10.22
N VAL A 46 11.85 -1.51 9.93
CA VAL A 46 11.12 -2.77 9.76
C VAL A 46 10.92 -3.52 11.07
N GLN A 47 11.53 -3.10 12.17
CA GLN A 47 11.30 -3.68 13.49
C GLN A 47 10.24 -2.87 14.22
N ILE A 48 9.23 -3.53 14.81
CA ILE A 48 8.22 -2.83 15.59
C ILE A 48 8.72 -2.54 17.01
N SER A 49 8.41 -1.36 17.52
CA SER A 49 8.67 -0.99 18.93
C SER A 49 7.40 -1.01 19.78
N SER A 50 6.21 -1.09 19.14
CA SER A 50 4.92 -1.15 19.81
C SER A 50 3.93 -1.99 19.02
N LEU A 51 2.97 -2.58 19.74
CA LEU A 51 1.87 -3.33 19.13
C LEU A 51 1.03 -2.40 18.25
N GLY A 52 0.82 -2.78 17.00
CA GLY A 52 0.05 -1.99 16.03
C GLY A 52 0.88 -1.06 15.15
N GLN A 53 2.20 -0.94 15.36
CA GLN A 53 3.08 -0.31 14.38
C GLN A 53 3.03 -1.09 13.06
N ARG A 54 2.84 -0.38 11.94
CA ARG A 54 2.75 -0.98 10.61
C ARG A 54 3.78 -0.37 9.67
N PRO A 55 4.94 -1.03 9.49
CA PRO A 55 5.97 -0.56 8.57
C PRO A 55 5.44 -0.41 7.13
N MET A 56 6.14 0.43 6.37
CA MET A 56 5.89 0.63 4.93
C MET A 56 7.04 0.12 4.06
N ILE A 57 7.97 -0.65 4.64
CA ILE A 57 9.13 -1.22 3.95
C ILE A 57 9.12 -2.73 4.18
N CYS A 58 9.55 -3.51 3.19
CA CYS A 58 9.57 -4.96 3.27
C CYS A 58 10.84 -5.46 3.99
N PHE A 59 10.68 -6.07 5.17
CA PHE A 59 11.79 -6.64 5.93
C PHE A 59 12.59 -7.71 5.15
N LEU A 60 11.91 -8.51 4.32
CA LEU A 60 12.56 -9.51 3.45
C LEU A 60 13.37 -8.85 2.33
N CYS A 61 12.88 -7.75 1.75
CA CYS A 61 13.67 -6.99 0.77
C CYS A 61 14.88 -6.33 1.45
N VAL A 62 14.69 -5.69 2.61
CA VAL A 62 15.79 -5.09 3.38
C VAL A 62 16.83 -6.14 3.70
N GLY A 63 16.43 -7.35 4.09
CA GLY A 63 17.32 -8.45 4.41
C GLY A 63 17.95 -9.17 3.22
N ASN A 64 17.62 -8.85 1.97
CA ASN A 64 18.13 -9.55 0.80
C ASN A 64 19.33 -8.81 0.18
N PRO A 65 20.58 -9.30 0.36
CA PRO A 65 21.76 -8.66 -0.21
C PRO A 65 21.83 -8.76 -1.74
N GLY A 66 21.12 -9.69 -2.37
CA GLY A 66 21.05 -9.84 -3.83
C GLY A 66 20.15 -8.82 -4.53
N LEU A 67 19.46 -7.94 -3.79
CA LEU A 67 18.68 -6.85 -4.34
C LEU A 67 19.48 -5.54 -4.33
N LEU A 68 19.30 -4.73 -5.38
CA LEU A 68 19.77 -3.35 -5.41
C LEU A 68 19.18 -2.55 -4.24
N MET A 69 19.93 -1.57 -3.71
CA MET A 69 19.51 -0.77 -2.55
C MET A 69 18.12 -0.17 -2.72
N GLU A 70 17.78 0.34 -3.90
CA GLU A 70 16.45 0.91 -4.20
C GLU A 70 15.31 -0.10 -3.99
N LYS A 71 15.53 -1.38 -4.35
CA LYS A 71 14.55 -2.45 -4.12
C LYS A 71 14.50 -2.85 -2.65
N ARG A 72 15.66 -2.86 -1.97
CA ARG A 72 15.76 -3.19 -0.53
C ARG A 72 15.00 -2.18 0.33
N THR A 73 15.13 -0.89 0.02
CA THR A 73 14.58 0.21 0.83
C THR A 73 13.31 0.81 0.24
N ARG A 74 12.65 0.12 -0.69
CA ARG A 74 11.43 0.61 -1.34
C ARG A 74 10.33 0.88 -0.30
N LYS A 75 9.80 2.11 -0.32
CA LYS A 75 8.60 2.49 0.43
C LYS A 75 7.33 2.08 -0.33
N TYR A 76 6.43 1.41 0.36
CA TYR A 76 5.08 1.11 -0.11
C TYR A 76 4.13 2.25 0.28
N SER A 77 3.09 2.45 -0.53
CA SER A 77 2.12 3.54 -0.31
C SER A 77 1.24 3.33 0.91
N THR A 78 0.98 2.07 1.29
CA THR A 78 0.15 1.70 2.43
C THR A 78 0.67 0.40 3.05
N PRO A 79 0.40 0.14 4.34
CA PRO A 79 0.68 -1.17 4.94
C PRO A 79 -0.01 -2.34 4.24
N GLY A 80 -1.17 -2.10 3.64
CA GLY A 80 -1.89 -3.10 2.85
C GLY A 80 -1.15 -3.46 1.56
N SER A 81 -0.59 -2.47 0.85
CA SER A 81 0.20 -2.73 -0.36
C SER A 81 1.52 -3.43 -0.05
N LEU A 82 2.15 -3.13 1.09
CA LEU A 82 3.27 -3.90 1.63
C LEU A 82 2.88 -5.36 1.91
N SER A 83 1.79 -5.56 2.65
CA SER A 83 1.32 -6.91 3.03
C SER A 83 1.02 -7.77 1.80
N ARG A 84 0.41 -7.17 0.76
CA ARG A 84 0.20 -7.83 -0.53
C ARG A 84 1.52 -8.19 -1.21
N HIS A 85 2.50 -7.29 -1.21
CA HIS A 85 3.82 -7.55 -1.77
C HIS A 85 4.52 -8.72 -1.07
N VAL A 86 4.56 -8.75 0.27
CA VAL A 86 5.17 -9.87 1.00
C VAL A 86 4.50 -11.18 0.61
N ARG A 87 3.16 -11.22 0.60
CA ARG A 87 2.43 -12.43 0.23
C ARG A 87 2.73 -12.89 -1.20
N GLN A 88 2.72 -11.98 -2.17
CA GLN A 88 2.86 -12.32 -3.59
C GLN A 88 4.30 -12.60 -4.01
N THR A 89 5.27 -11.86 -3.46
CA THR A 89 6.66 -11.92 -3.87
C THR A 89 7.48 -12.90 -3.03
N HIS A 90 7.14 -13.09 -1.75
CA HIS A 90 7.97 -13.89 -0.85
C HIS A 90 7.28 -15.15 -0.31
N VAL A 91 5.95 -15.17 -0.22
CA VAL A 91 5.22 -16.28 0.41
C VAL A 91 4.53 -17.21 -0.59
N ARG A 92 3.96 -16.65 -1.67
CA ARG A 92 3.23 -17.41 -2.71
C ARG A 92 4.10 -18.19 -3.68
N PRO A 93 5.29 -17.72 -4.12
CA PRO A 93 6.14 -18.53 -4.98
C PRO A 93 6.32 -19.89 -4.32
N CYS A 94 6.18 -20.96 -5.11
CA CYS A 94 6.14 -22.35 -4.64
C CYS A 94 7.10 -22.52 -3.47
N TRP A 95 6.56 -22.64 -2.25
CA TRP A 95 7.38 -22.84 -1.06
C TRP A 95 7.85 -24.28 -1.14
N PRO A 96 9.12 -24.51 -1.46
CA PRO A 96 9.59 -25.87 -1.70
C PRO A 96 9.48 -26.62 -0.38
N GLU A 97 8.84 -27.78 -0.41
CA GLU A 97 8.69 -28.60 0.77
C GLU A 97 10.07 -28.86 1.40
N GLY A 98 10.19 -28.62 2.71
CA GLY A 98 11.46 -28.74 3.43
C GLY A 98 12.45 -27.58 3.33
N ARG A 99 12.15 -26.46 2.65
CA ARG A 99 13.02 -25.26 2.70
C ARG A 99 12.63 -24.31 3.82
N THR A 100 13.60 -23.93 4.64
CA THR A 100 13.47 -22.85 5.62
C THR A 100 13.70 -21.49 4.93
N ILE A 101 13.06 -20.43 5.45
CA ILE A 101 13.41 -19.05 5.07
C ILE A 101 14.13 -18.38 6.22
N LYS A 102 15.29 -17.79 5.92
CA LYS A 102 16.03 -16.98 6.89
C LYS A 102 15.53 -15.54 6.90
N CYS A 103 15.15 -15.04 8.07
CA CYS A 103 15.02 -13.60 8.28
C CYS A 103 16.43 -13.03 8.54
N ASN A 104 17.03 -12.38 7.54
CA ASN A 104 18.37 -11.81 7.68
C ASN A 104 18.43 -10.57 8.59
N ILE A 105 17.28 -10.01 8.96
CA ILE A 105 17.20 -8.91 9.94
C ILE A 105 17.36 -9.46 11.36
N CYS A 106 16.57 -10.47 11.70
CA CYS A 106 16.57 -11.10 13.04
C CYS A 106 17.56 -12.26 13.17
N ARG A 107 18.14 -12.71 12.05
CA ARG A 107 19.06 -13.86 11.95
C ARG A 107 18.44 -15.18 12.42
N VAL A 108 17.12 -15.36 12.23
CA VAL A 108 16.39 -16.59 12.58
C VAL A 108 15.97 -17.36 11.33
N GLU A 109 15.86 -18.68 11.45
CA GLU A 109 15.31 -19.55 10.42
C GLU A 109 13.83 -19.83 10.69
N LEU A 110 13.02 -19.80 9.63
CA LEU A 110 11.58 -19.93 9.68
C LEU A 110 11.22 -21.16 8.87
N GLU A 111 10.88 -22.22 9.60
CA GLU A 111 10.76 -23.59 9.06
C GLU A 111 9.70 -23.72 7.98
N ASN A 112 8.62 -22.96 8.11
CA ASN A 112 7.47 -23.06 7.21
C ASN A 112 6.79 -21.70 7.05
N LYS A 113 5.85 -21.65 6.12
CA LYS A 113 5.05 -20.47 5.82
C LYS A 113 4.31 -19.91 7.06
N ARG A 114 3.79 -20.76 7.94
CA ARG A 114 3.09 -20.32 9.15
C ARG A 114 4.05 -19.58 10.10
N HIS A 115 5.25 -20.12 10.32
CA HIS A 115 6.29 -19.47 11.13
C HIS A 115 6.73 -18.13 10.54
N LEU A 116 6.90 -18.06 9.20
CA LEU A 116 7.20 -16.79 8.54
C LEU A 116 6.09 -15.75 8.74
N MET A 117 4.82 -16.14 8.57
CA MET A 117 3.70 -15.21 8.71
C MET A 117 3.56 -14.70 10.14
N HIS A 118 3.71 -15.58 11.13
CA HIS A 118 3.71 -15.20 12.54
C HIS A 118 4.89 -14.27 12.90
N HIS A 119 6.09 -14.58 12.40
CA HIS A 119 7.27 -13.73 12.59
C HIS A 119 7.10 -12.35 11.93
N ALA A 120 6.55 -12.31 10.71
CA ALA A 120 6.27 -11.06 10.01
C ALA A 120 5.30 -10.15 10.78
N GLU A 121 4.28 -10.73 11.42
CA GLU A 121 3.31 -9.98 12.22
C GLU A 121 3.91 -9.51 13.55
N SER A 122 4.46 -10.44 14.34
CA SER A 122 4.91 -10.20 15.71
C SER A 122 6.20 -9.37 15.81
N VAL A 123 7.09 -9.45 14.83
CA VAL A 123 8.40 -8.76 14.87
C VAL A 123 8.45 -7.58 13.90
N HIS A 124 7.75 -7.70 12.77
CA HIS A 124 7.85 -6.74 11.67
C HIS A 124 6.53 -6.04 11.33
N GLY A 125 5.44 -6.26 12.09
CA GLY A 125 4.15 -5.58 11.89
C GLY A 125 3.57 -5.71 10.48
N THR A 126 3.99 -6.74 9.73
CA THR A 126 3.66 -6.97 8.33
C THR A 126 2.69 -8.15 8.22
N VAL A 127 1.66 -8.03 7.36
CA VAL A 127 0.49 -8.95 7.21
C VAL A 127 -0.37 -9.11 8.48
N SER A 128 -1.59 -9.66 8.42
CA SER A 128 -2.83 -9.09 7.86
C SER A 128 -4.00 -9.53 8.77
N ARG A 129 -4.64 -8.62 9.51
CA ARG A 129 -5.99 -8.86 10.04
C ARG A 129 -6.95 -8.99 8.85
N VAL A 130 -7.12 -10.19 8.30
CA VAL A 130 -8.41 -10.57 7.75
C VAL A 130 -9.15 -11.14 8.97
N PRO A 131 -10.13 -10.42 9.56
CA PRO A 131 -11.01 -11.07 10.52
C PRO A 131 -11.69 -12.26 9.81
N PRO A 132 -11.95 -13.37 10.51
CA PRO A 132 -12.78 -14.45 9.98
C PRO A 132 -14.15 -13.94 9.52
#